data_AF-A0A5S4UJG1-F1
#
_entry.id   AF-A0A5S4UJG1-F1
#
_cell.length_a   1.000
_cell.length_b   1.000
_cell.length_c   1.000
_cell.angle_alpha   90.00
_cell.angle_beta   90.00
_cell.angle_gamma   90.00
#
_symmetry.space_group_name_H-M   'P 1'
#
loop_
_entity.id
_entity.type
_entity.pdbx_description
1 polymer ?
#
loop_
_entity_poly.entity_id
_entity_poly.type
_entity_poly.pdbx_seq_one_letter_code
_entity_poly.pdbx_strand_id
1 'polypeptide(L)'
;MTTLTRNHDQTDQPDETLDNARKAFHISVSHFTTDHTDVVADMQKVVEILLTKKQFAEALKEIEQLKKLAASNKKIKIAMLEMKGRIKQVGARSGFRSRATKKYTTKKSKTA
;
A
#
# COMPACT_ATOMS: atom_id res chain seq x y z
N MET A 1 20.80 38.85 -4.12
CA MET A 1 19.78 38.06 -3.41
C MET A 1 18.82 37.48 -4.43
N THR A 2 18.81 36.17 -4.62
CA THR A 2 17.71 35.45 -5.30
C THR A 2 17.79 33.98 -4.94
N THR A 3 17.02 33.57 -3.92
CA THR A 3 16.80 32.16 -3.57
C THR A 3 15.80 31.56 -4.55
N LEU A 4 16.27 30.75 -5.52
CA LEU A 4 15.39 29.91 -6.32
C LEU A 4 15.01 28.67 -5.48
N THR A 5 13.83 28.70 -4.87
CA THR A 5 13.20 27.51 -4.30
C THR A 5 12.66 26.67 -5.46
N ARG A 6 13.50 25.82 -6.06
CA ARG A 6 13.03 24.80 -7.00
C ARG A 6 12.48 23.62 -6.20
N ASN A 7 11.26 23.77 -5.68
CA ASN A 7 10.39 22.64 -5.41
C ASN A 7 9.95 22.14 -6.79
N HIS A 8 10.71 21.21 -7.39
CA HIS A 8 10.22 20.47 -8.54
C HIS A 8 9.47 19.26 -8.02
N ASP A 9 8.16 19.44 -8.02
CA ASP A 9 7.11 18.46 -7.96
C ASP A 9 7.46 17.13 -8.63
N GLN A 10 6.98 16.08 -7.94
CA GLN A 10 6.49 14.85 -8.53
C GLN A 10 7.51 14.11 -9.38
N THR A 11 8.20 13.16 -8.74
CA THR A 11 8.86 12.03 -9.40
C THR A 11 7.84 11.26 -10.24
N ASP A 12 7.66 11.73 -11.47
CA ASP A 12 7.16 11.01 -12.64
C ASP A 12 8.21 9.95 -13.03
N GLN A 13 8.59 9.11 -12.05
CA GLN A 13 9.37 7.91 -12.36
C GLN A 13 8.42 6.93 -13.02
N PRO A 14 8.77 6.45 -14.22
CA PRO A 14 7.85 5.75 -15.10
C PRO A 14 7.24 4.53 -14.41
N ASP A 15 6.00 4.24 -14.80
CA ASP A 15 5.22 3.06 -14.40
C ASP A 15 5.96 1.73 -14.56
N GLU A 16 7.09 1.70 -15.26
CA GLU A 16 8.00 0.56 -15.38
C GLU A 16 8.40 -0.04 -14.03
N THR A 17 8.61 0.77 -12.99
CA THR A 17 9.00 0.23 -11.67
C THR A 17 7.85 -0.57 -11.05
N LEU A 18 6.61 -0.10 -11.25
CA LEU A 18 5.41 -0.77 -10.76
C LEU A 18 5.11 -2.01 -11.62
N ASP A 19 5.26 -1.92 -12.94
CA ASP A 19 5.05 -3.03 -13.86
C ASP A 19 6.06 -4.17 -13.62
N ASN A 20 7.34 -3.83 -13.41
CA ASN A 20 8.38 -4.78 -13.05
C ASN A 20 8.10 -5.45 -11.69
N ALA A 21 7.64 -4.68 -10.70
CA ALA A 21 7.26 -5.23 -9.40
C ALA A 21 6.04 -6.18 -9.51
N ARG A 22 5.05 -5.84 -10.34
CA ARG A 22 3.89 -6.71 -10.63
C ARG A 22 4.33 -8.00 -11.35
N LYS A 23 5.23 -7.91 -12.32
CA LYS A 23 5.81 -9.07 -13.01
C LYS A 23 6.56 -9.98 -12.03
N ALA A 24 7.39 -9.41 -11.16
CA ALA A 24 8.08 -10.17 -10.12
C ALA A 24 7.09 -10.91 -9.21
N PHE A 25 6.04 -10.22 -8.75
CA PHE A 25 4.97 -10.84 -7.97
C PHE A 25 4.27 -11.98 -8.73
N HIS A 26 3.95 -11.79 -10.01
CA HIS A 26 3.31 -12.84 -10.81
C HIS A 26 4.21 -14.08 -10.94
N ILE A 27 5.52 -13.88 -11.15
CA ILE A 27 6.51 -14.96 -11.20
C ILE A 27 6.60 -15.69 -9.86
N SER A 28 6.69 -14.95 -8.75
CA SER A 28 6.76 -15.59 -7.42
C SER A 28 5.48 -16.35 -7.07
N VAL A 29 4.31 -15.86 -7.50
CA VAL A 29 3.04 -16.59 -7.36
C VAL A 29 2.99 -17.83 -8.24
N SER A 30 3.48 -17.79 -9.49
CA SER A 30 3.45 -18.97 -10.37
C SER A 30 4.45 -20.05 -9.95
N HIS A 31 5.53 -19.67 -9.28
CA HIS A 31 6.51 -20.60 -8.68
C HIS A 31 6.20 -20.93 -7.21
N PHE A 32 5.08 -20.44 -6.67
CA PHE A 32 4.74 -20.62 -5.27
C PHE A 32 4.44 -22.09 -4.97
N THR A 33 5.32 -22.72 -4.21
CA THR A 33 5.16 -24.09 -3.75
C THR A 33 4.87 -24.11 -2.25
N THR A 34 5.82 -23.64 -1.45
CA THR A 34 5.74 -23.69 0.02
C THR A 34 6.28 -22.43 0.70
N ASP A 35 7.34 -21.82 0.13
CA ASP A 35 7.89 -20.60 0.69
C ASP A 35 7.10 -19.36 0.24
N HIS A 36 6.75 -18.54 1.23
CA HIS A 36 5.86 -17.39 1.14
C HIS A 36 6.63 -16.07 1.21
N THR A 37 7.92 -16.14 1.52
CA THR A 37 8.82 -14.99 1.66
C THR A 37 8.86 -14.16 0.38
N ASP A 38 9.11 -14.80 -0.76
CA ASP A 38 9.23 -14.13 -2.07
C ASP A 38 7.91 -13.47 -2.49
N VAL A 39 6.79 -14.21 -2.39
CA VAL A 39 5.45 -13.71 -2.73
C VAL A 39 5.08 -12.49 -1.87
N VAL A 40 5.39 -12.55 -0.57
CA VAL A 40 5.12 -11.44 0.36
C VAL A 40 6.05 -10.26 0.07
N ALA A 41 7.33 -10.51 -0.16
CA ALA A 41 8.32 -9.46 -0.44
C ALA A 41 7.99 -8.71 -1.74
N ASP A 42 7.62 -9.43 -2.79
CA ASP A 42 7.27 -8.80 -4.06
C ASP A 42 5.96 -8.02 -3.99
N MET A 43 4.93 -8.55 -3.32
CA MET A 43 3.70 -7.78 -3.07
C MET A 43 3.98 -6.55 -2.20
N GLN A 44 4.88 -6.65 -1.22
CA GLN A 44 5.26 -5.51 -0.39
C GLN A 44 5.92 -4.41 -1.22
N LYS A 45 6.80 -4.76 -2.18
CA LYS A 45 7.37 -3.77 -3.11
C LYS A 45 6.29 -3.07 -3.93
N VAL A 46 5.33 -3.81 -4.48
CA VAL A 46 4.18 -3.24 -5.22
C VAL A 46 3.42 -2.24 -4.35
N VAL A 47 3.10 -2.62 -3.11
CA VAL A 47 2.38 -1.76 -2.17
C VAL A 47 3.20 -0.50 -1.84
N GLU A 48 4.50 -0.63 -1.57
CA GLU A 48 5.36 0.52 -1.26
C GLU A 48 5.45 1.51 -2.42
N ILE A 49 5.58 1.03 -3.66
CA ILE A 49 5.55 1.88 -4.86
C ILE A 49 4.21 2.62 -5.00
N LEU A 50 3.09 1.93 -4.74
CA LEU A 50 1.77 2.58 -4.80
C LEU A 50 1.57 3.58 -3.67
N LEU A 51 2.16 3.35 -2.50
CA LEU A 51 2.13 4.30 -1.38
C LEU A 51 2.94 5.56 -1.67
N THR A 52 4.10 5.46 -2.31
CA THR A 52 4.89 6.64 -2.72
C THR A 52 4.15 7.45 -3.79
N LYS A 53 3.48 6.78 -4.72
CA LYS A 53 2.57 7.40 -5.72
C LYS A 53 1.24 7.91 -5.14
N LYS A 54 0.99 7.71 -3.83
CA LYS A 54 -0.28 8.04 -3.15
C LYS A 54 -1.51 7.34 -3.75
N GLN A 55 -1.33 6.24 -4.49
CA GLN A 55 -2.38 5.42 -5.08
C GLN A 55 -2.92 4.38 -4.07
N PHE A 56 -3.48 4.84 -2.96
CA PHE A 56 -3.92 3.98 -1.85
C PHE A 56 -5.05 3.00 -2.24
N ALA A 57 -5.94 3.41 -3.16
CA ALA A 57 -7.04 2.57 -3.63
C ALA A 57 -6.52 1.39 -4.46
N GLU A 58 -5.54 1.63 -5.32
CA GLU A 58 -4.89 0.58 -6.11
C GLU A 58 -4.08 -0.35 -5.22
N ALA A 59 -3.35 0.18 -4.23
CA ALA A 59 -2.62 -0.64 -3.27
C ALA A 59 -3.53 -1.64 -2.53
N LEU A 60 -4.74 -1.21 -2.16
CA LEU A 60 -5.73 -2.11 -1.56
C LEU A 60 -6.20 -3.19 -2.55
N LYS A 61 -6.37 -2.84 -3.83
CA LYS A 61 -6.79 -3.75 -4.89
C LYS A 61 -5.74 -4.83 -5.18
N GLU A 62 -4.45 -4.45 -5.22
CA GLU A 62 -3.34 -5.39 -5.41
C GLU A 62 -3.25 -6.40 -4.26
N ILE A 63 -3.36 -5.94 -3.01
CA ILE A 63 -3.36 -6.83 -1.83
C ILE A 63 -4.52 -7.85 -1.87
N GLU A 64 -5.64 -7.55 -2.53
CA GLU A 64 -6.73 -8.52 -2.63
C GLU A 64 -6.33 -9.79 -3.40
N GLN A 65 -5.31 -9.72 -4.26
CA GLN A 65 -4.78 -10.89 -4.96
C GLN A 65 -4.21 -11.93 -3.98
N LEU A 66 -3.67 -11.48 -2.84
CA LEU A 66 -3.19 -12.36 -1.77
C LEU A 66 -4.32 -13.10 -1.05
N LYS A 67 -5.60 -12.70 -1.18
CA LYS A 67 -6.71 -13.34 -0.41
C LYS A 67 -6.79 -14.85 -0.63
N LYS A 68 -6.58 -15.32 -1.86
CA LYS A 68 -6.62 -16.76 -2.19
C LYS A 68 -5.50 -17.51 -1.46
N LEU A 69 -4.29 -16.95 -1.44
CA LEU A 69 -3.12 -17.53 -0.78
C LEU A 69 -3.18 -17.37 0.75
N ALA A 70 -3.80 -16.31 1.25
CA ALA A 70 -4.01 -16.06 2.68
C ALA A 70 -5.01 -17.05 3.31
N ALA A 71 -5.88 -17.68 2.51
CA ALA A 71 -6.79 -18.71 3.00
C ALA A 71 -6.03 -20.00 3.36
N SER A 72 -4.98 -20.34 2.59
CA SER A 72 -4.18 -21.55 2.79
C SER A 72 -2.92 -21.32 3.64
N ASN A 73 -2.34 -20.13 3.62
CA ASN A 73 -1.10 -19.82 4.33
C ASN A 73 -1.28 -18.69 5.37
N LYS A 74 -1.14 -19.05 6.66
CA LYS A 74 -1.27 -18.11 7.79
C LYS A 74 -0.26 -16.97 7.74
N LYS A 75 0.96 -17.19 7.26
CA LYS A 75 1.99 -16.15 7.19
C LYS A 75 1.66 -15.11 6.11
N ILE A 76 1.17 -15.55 4.96
CA ILE A 76 0.65 -14.65 3.91
C ILE A 76 -0.53 -13.83 4.46
N LYS A 77 -1.43 -14.46 5.23
CA LYS A 77 -2.55 -13.75 5.88
C LYS A 77 -2.10 -12.65 6.83
N ILE A 78 -1.08 -12.92 7.67
CA ILE A 78 -0.52 -11.93 8.59
C ILE A 78 0.06 -10.76 7.79
N ALA A 79 0.93 -11.03 6.83
CA ALA A 79 1.54 -9.99 5.99
C ALA A 79 0.50 -9.16 5.23
N MET A 80 -0.55 -9.79 4.69
CA MET A 80 -1.67 -9.11 4.03
C MET A 80 -2.38 -8.13 4.97
N LEU A 81 -2.61 -8.52 6.24
CA LEU A 81 -3.25 -7.66 7.23
C LEU A 81 -2.34 -6.50 7.66
N GLU A 82 -1.05 -6.75 7.82
CA GLU A 82 -0.04 -5.72 8.13
C GLU A 82 0.06 -4.67 7.03
N MET A 83 0.18 -5.11 5.77
CA MET A 83 0.20 -4.22 4.61
C MET A 83 -1.10 -3.39 4.50
N LYS A 84 -2.26 -4.01 4.71
CA LYS A 84 -3.56 -3.30 4.74
C LYS A 84 -3.61 -2.25 5.86
N GLY A 85 -3.07 -2.56 7.03
CA GLY A 85 -2.95 -1.63 8.16
C GLY A 85 -2.06 -0.43 7.80
N ARG A 86 -0.88 -0.70 7.23
CA ARG A 86 0.08 0.32 6.80
C ARG A 86 -0.52 1.25 5.74
N ILE A 87 -1.22 0.72 4.73
CA ILE A 87 -1.90 1.54 3.72
C ILE A 87 -2.92 2.49 4.36
N LYS A 88 -3.74 1.99 5.29
CA LYS A 88 -4.72 2.84 6.00
C LYS A 88 -4.05 3.91 6.83
N GLN A 89 -2.97 3.59 7.53
CA GLN A 89 -2.23 4.53 8.37
C GLN A 89 -1.56 5.62 7.54
N VAL A 90 -0.84 5.23 6.47
CA VAL A 90 -0.16 6.17 5.56
C VAL A 90 -1.19 7.01 4.80
N GLY A 91 -2.30 6.41 4.35
CA GLY A 91 -3.42 7.13 3.74
C GLY A 91 -4.04 8.16 4.67
N ALA A 92 -4.29 7.82 5.94
CA ALA A 92 -4.81 8.77 6.92
C ALA A 92 -3.83 9.95 7.17
N ARG A 93 -2.53 9.68 7.22
CA ARG A 93 -1.47 10.69 7.38
C ARG A 93 -1.32 11.60 6.16
N SER A 94 -1.59 11.10 4.95
CA SER A 94 -1.47 11.86 3.70
C SER A 94 -2.71 12.71 3.36
N GLY A 95 -3.76 12.64 4.19
CA GLY A 95 -5.06 13.28 3.90
C GLY A 95 -5.97 12.44 2.99
N PHE A 96 -5.54 11.24 2.58
CA PHE A 96 -6.41 10.29 1.89
C PHE A 96 -7.47 9.74 2.85
N ARG A 97 -8.64 10.36 2.83
CA ARG A 97 -9.83 9.89 3.54
C ARG A 97 -10.56 8.91 2.62
N SER A 98 -10.33 7.61 2.80
CA SER A 98 -11.23 6.60 2.25
C SER A 98 -12.66 6.99 2.65
N ARG A 99 -13.57 7.18 1.69
CA ARG A 99 -14.93 7.73 1.88
C ARG A 99 -15.80 7.00 2.93
N ALA A 100 -15.30 5.95 3.58
CA ALA A 100 -16.05 5.07 4.47
C ALA A 100 -15.99 5.41 5.98
N THR A 101 -15.23 6.41 6.45
CA THR A 101 -15.24 6.76 7.89
C THR A 101 -15.49 8.24 8.15
N LYS A 102 -16.67 8.73 7.72
CA LYS A 102 -17.31 9.87 8.40
C LYS A 102 -18.20 9.33 9.51
N LYS A 103 -17.62 8.81 10.60
CA LYS A 103 -18.38 8.53 11.83
C LYS A 103 -17.59 8.94 13.08
N TYR A 104 -18.17 9.94 13.75
CA TYR A 104 -17.94 10.43 15.11
C TYR A 104 -16.66 11.20 15.41
N THR A 105 -16.59 12.44 14.90
CA THR A 105 -16.04 13.54 15.70
C THR A 105 -17.08 13.94 16.76
N THR A 106 -17.24 13.17 17.83
CA THR A 106 -17.80 13.74 19.06
C THR A 106 -16.67 14.46 19.79
N LYS A 107 -16.40 15.70 19.38
CA LYS A 107 -15.78 16.67 20.27
C LYS A 107 -16.72 16.82 21.47
N LYS A 108 -16.40 16.18 22.61
CA LYS A 108 -16.84 16.71 23.89
C LYS A 108 -15.85 17.80 24.27
N SER A 109 -16.10 19.01 23.79
CA SER A 109 -15.61 20.20 24.48
C SER A 109 -16.30 20.21 25.84
N LYS A 110 -15.53 19.94 26.90
CA LYS A 110 -15.98 20.20 28.26
C LYS A 110 -15.82 21.71 28.47
N THR A 111 -16.91 22.44 28.25
CA THR A 111 -17.03 23.86 28.59
C THR A 111 -17.02 24.00 30.12
N ALA A 112 -16.27 25.00 30.58
CA ALA A 112 -16.23 25.67 31.90
C ALA A 112 -16.75 24.90 33.12
#